data_AF-A0A5M4B815-F1
#
_entry.id   AF-A0A5M4B815-F1
#
_cell.length_a   1.000
_cell.length_b   1.000
_cell.length_c   1.000
_cell.angle_alpha   90.00
_cell.angle_beta   90.00
_cell.angle_gamma   90.00
#
_symmetry.space_group_name_H-M   'P 1'
#
loop_
_entity.id
_entity.type
_entity.pdbx_description
1 polymer ?
#
loop_
_entity_poly.entity_id
_entity_poly.type
_entity_poly.pdbx_seq_one_letter_code
_entity_poly.pdbx_strand_id
1 'polypeptide(L)'
;MLKYCYHDGGLEKVIVSEKILSLWISLYSIFYPQKTRILLKFHHQNDIQFFSKWKKEANQLFTEDDEEDVFIRIEAIEIQEKDNKMFCKLKCDHLKTLKFNFISVEEIELQ
;
A
#
# COMPACT_ATOMS: atom_id res chain seq x y z
N MET A 1 6.91 -17.90 8.48
CA MET A 1 7.31 -16.48 8.48
C MET A 1 7.29 -15.98 7.05
N LEU A 2 6.14 -15.50 6.57
CA LEU A 2 6.08 -14.77 5.30
C LEU A 2 6.49 -13.33 5.62
N LYS A 3 7.74 -12.99 5.28
CA LYS A 3 8.26 -11.63 5.39
C LYS A 3 8.41 -11.10 3.98
N TYR A 4 7.36 -10.46 3.48
CA TYR A 4 7.43 -9.73 2.21
C TYR A 4 7.81 -8.28 2.51
N CYS A 5 8.81 -7.79 1.79
CA CYS A 5 9.28 -6.42 1.91
C CYS A 5 9.48 -5.84 0.52
N TYR A 6 8.56 -4.98 0.08
CA TYR A 6 8.81 -4.11 -1.06
C TYR A 6 9.54 -2.87 -0.57
N HIS A 7 10.62 -2.50 -1.24
CA HIS A 7 11.38 -1.29 -0.99
C HIS A 7 11.40 -0.46 -2.26
N ASP A 8 11.38 0.86 -2.11
CA ASP A 8 11.59 1.81 -3.20
C ASP A 8 10.69 1.52 -4.42
N GLY A 9 9.42 1.92 -4.31
CA GLY A 9 8.44 1.91 -5.40
C GLY A 9 7.66 3.22 -5.46
N GLY A 10 6.76 3.34 -6.43
CA GLY A 10 5.76 4.38 -6.49
C GLY A 10 4.40 3.80 -6.13
N LEU A 11 3.75 4.28 -5.08
CA LEU A 11 2.31 4.15 -4.93
C LEU A 11 1.71 4.97 -6.06
N GLU A 12 0.81 4.39 -6.85
CA GLU A 12 0.16 5.05 -7.99
C GLU A 12 -1.30 5.36 -7.68
N LYS A 13 -1.97 4.44 -6.97
CA LYS A 13 -3.40 4.55 -6.68
C LYS A 13 -3.76 3.83 -5.40
N VAL A 14 -4.68 4.43 -4.65
CA VAL A 14 -5.25 3.86 -3.42
C VAL A 14 -6.76 3.80 -3.54
N ILE A 15 -7.33 2.60 -3.43
CA ILE A 15 -8.78 2.42 -3.30
C ILE A 15 -9.08 1.83 -1.93
N VAL A 16 -10.00 2.47 -1.23
CA VAL A 16 -10.50 2.04 0.09
C VAL A 16 -11.96 1.62 -0.10
N SER A 17 -12.26 0.38 0.24
CA SER A 17 -13.62 -0.16 0.32
C SER A 17 -13.89 -0.66 1.74
N GLU A 18 -15.11 -1.10 2.05
CA GLU A 18 -15.48 -1.54 3.40
C GLU A 18 -14.56 -2.60 4.01
N LYS A 19 -14.03 -3.52 3.19
CA LYS A 19 -13.23 -4.66 3.65
C LYS A 19 -11.88 -4.82 2.96
N ILE A 20 -11.62 -4.01 1.92
CA ILE A 20 -10.42 -4.15 1.09
C ILE A 20 -9.74 -2.80 0.92
N LEU A 21 -8.46 -2.76 1.26
CA LEU A 21 -7.52 -1.72 0.86
C LEU A 21 -6.74 -2.22 -0.36
N SER A 22 -6.83 -1.49 -1.47
CA SER A 22 -6.15 -1.83 -2.72
C SER A 22 -5.09 -0.78 -3.04
N LEU A 23 -3.86 -1.24 -3.27
CA LEU A 23 -2.68 -0.40 -3.55
C LEU A 23 -2.09 -0.79 -4.92
N TRP A 24 -2.11 0.13 -5.87
CA TRP A 24 -1.38 -0.01 -7.13
C TRP A 24 0.02 0.53 -6.95
N ILE A 25 1.02 -0.28 -7.29
CA ILE A 25 2.41 0.00 -6.99
C ILE A 25 3.23 -0.22 -8.25
N SER A 26 3.92 0.84 -8.69
CA SER A 26 5.07 0.76 -9.57
C SER A 26 6.30 0.32 -8.77
N LEU A 27 6.99 -0.71 -9.23
CA LEU A 27 8.23 -1.20 -8.66
C LEU A 27 9.39 -0.78 -9.55
N TYR A 28 10.46 -0.22 -8.96
CA TYR A 28 11.61 0.17 -9.76
C TYR A 28 12.30 -1.06 -10.36
N SER A 29 12.45 -1.05 -11.68
CA SER A 29 12.99 -2.18 -12.46
C SER A 29 14.42 -2.57 -12.09
N ILE A 30 15.21 -1.64 -11.51
CA ILE A 30 16.55 -1.93 -10.98
C ILE A 30 16.51 -2.95 -9.82
N PHE A 31 15.43 -2.97 -9.04
CA PHE A 31 15.23 -3.89 -7.92
C PHE A 31 14.29 -5.05 -8.30
N TYR A 32 13.36 -4.80 -9.22
CA TYR A 32 12.30 -5.75 -9.62
C TYR A 32 12.22 -5.91 -11.15
N PRO A 33 13.27 -6.47 -11.80
CA PRO A 33 13.38 -6.48 -13.27
C PRO A 33 12.29 -7.31 -13.98
N GLN A 34 11.69 -8.26 -13.28
CA GLN A 34 10.64 -9.15 -13.81
C GLN A 34 9.23 -8.70 -13.44
N LYS A 35 9.07 -7.71 -12.54
CA LYS A 35 7.79 -7.26 -12.00
C LYS A 35 7.82 -5.75 -11.85
N THR A 36 7.31 -5.03 -12.84
CA THR A 36 7.35 -3.56 -12.86
C THR A 36 6.15 -2.93 -12.18
N ARG A 37 5.00 -3.61 -12.15
CA ARG A 37 3.78 -3.10 -11.51
C ARG A 37 3.02 -4.23 -10.83
N ILE A 38 2.51 -3.94 -9.64
CA ILE A 38 1.71 -4.88 -8.84
C ILE A 38 0.49 -4.18 -8.24
N LEU A 39 -0.52 -4.98 -7.94
CA LEU A 39 -1.67 -4.61 -7.12
C LEU A 39 -1.65 -5.47 -5.86
N LEU A 40 -1.57 -4.82 -4.70
CA LEU A 40 -1.78 -5.47 -3.41
C LEU A 40 -3.20 -5.21 -2.91
N LYS A 41 -3.93 -6.28 -2.60
CA LYS A 41 -5.26 -6.21 -1.98
C LYS A 41 -5.22 -6.79 -0.58
N PHE A 42 -5.38 -5.92 0.42
CA PHE A 42 -5.44 -6.32 1.82
C PHE A 42 -6.90 -6.44 2.27
N HIS A 43 -7.30 -7.66 2.63
CA HIS A 43 -8.58 -7.89 3.30
C HIS A 43 -8.42 -7.57 4.78
N HIS A 44 -9.08 -6.52 5.28
CA HIS A 44 -8.82 -5.98 6.61
C HIS A 44 -10.01 -6.10 7.57
N GLN A 45 -9.71 -5.98 8.87
CA GLN A 45 -10.71 -5.83 9.94
C GLN A 45 -10.77 -4.39 10.49
N ASN A 46 -9.89 -3.51 10.00
CA ASN A 46 -9.78 -2.13 10.43
C ASN A 46 -10.95 -1.27 9.93
N ASP A 47 -11.20 -0.16 10.62
CA ASP A 47 -12.22 0.83 10.28
C ASP A 47 -11.92 1.48 8.92
N ILE A 48 -12.91 1.51 8.03
CA ILE A 48 -12.81 2.18 6.72
C ILE A 48 -12.43 3.66 6.87
N GLN A 49 -12.91 4.34 7.91
CA GLN A 49 -12.62 5.76 8.16
C GLN A 49 -11.14 6.02 8.40
N PHE A 50 -10.44 5.05 9.02
CA PHE A 50 -9.00 5.13 9.23
C PHE A 50 -8.23 5.15 7.91
N PHE A 51 -8.56 4.27 6.97
CA PHE A 51 -7.93 4.25 5.65
C PHE A 51 -8.34 5.44 4.78
N SER A 52 -9.61 5.84 4.82
CA SER A 52 -10.10 7.01 4.09
C SER A 52 -9.43 8.30 4.55
N LYS A 53 -9.18 8.46 5.86
CA LYS A 53 -8.44 9.60 6.39
C LYS A 53 -6.99 9.59 5.88
N TRP A 54 -6.31 8.45 5.95
CA TRP A 54 -4.93 8.34 5.47
C TRP A 54 -4.84 8.61 3.97
N LYS A 55 -5.76 8.07 3.15
CA LYS A 55 -5.85 8.36 1.72
C LYS A 55 -6.05 9.86 1.47
N LYS A 56 -6.93 10.52 2.22
CA LYS A 56 -7.16 11.97 2.09
C LYS A 56 -5.88 12.77 2.39
N GLU A 57 -5.14 12.40 3.43
CA GLU A 57 -3.84 13.02 3.75
C GLU A 57 -2.83 12.79 2.61
N ALA A 58 -2.84 11.61 1.98
CA ALA A 58 -1.98 11.30 0.84
C ALA A 58 -2.31 12.16 -0.40
N ASN A 59 -3.59 12.27 -0.77
CA ASN A 59 -3.99 13.10 -1.90
C ASN A 59 -3.62 14.58 -1.66
N GLN A 60 -3.88 15.13 -0.48
CA GLN A 60 -3.57 16.53 -0.16
C GLN A 60 -2.09 16.92 -0.31
N LEU A 61 -1.18 15.96 -0.19
CA LEU A 61 0.26 16.20 -0.29
C LEU A 61 0.79 16.08 -1.72
N PHE A 62 0.10 15.36 -2.60
CA PHE A 62 0.69 14.87 -3.86
C PHE A 62 -0.21 15.00 -5.09
N THR A 63 -1.43 15.51 -4.95
CA THR A 63 -2.31 15.85 -6.09
C THR A 63 -2.61 17.34 -6.06
N GLU A 64 -2.26 18.07 -7.12
CA GLU A 64 -2.57 19.51 -7.24
C GLU A 64 -4.02 19.75 -7.70
N ASP A 65 -4.67 18.80 -8.37
CA ASP A 65 -6.00 18.98 -9.00
C ASP A 65 -6.93 17.74 -8.86
N ASP A 66 -7.39 17.37 -7.66
CA ASP A 66 -8.42 16.32 -7.43
C ASP A 66 -8.24 14.98 -8.21
N GLU A 67 -7.03 14.69 -8.70
CA GLU A 67 -6.75 13.51 -9.51
C GLU A 67 -6.82 12.24 -8.65
N GLU A 68 -7.31 11.15 -9.25
CA GLU A 68 -7.38 9.86 -8.56
C GLU A 68 -6.00 9.20 -8.39
N ASP A 69 -5.03 9.64 -9.19
CA ASP A 69 -3.69 9.10 -9.25
C ASP A 69 -2.78 9.85 -8.27
N VAL A 70 -2.14 9.09 -7.42
CA VAL A 70 -1.33 9.58 -6.31
C VAL A 70 0.04 8.98 -6.53
N PHE A 71 1.02 9.76 -6.99
CA PHE A 71 2.38 9.24 -7.18
C PHE A 71 3.24 9.55 -5.96
N ILE A 72 3.32 8.60 -5.02
CA ILE A 72 4.09 8.75 -3.78
C ILE A 72 5.16 7.69 -3.70
N ARG A 73 6.40 8.10 -3.44
CA ARG A 73 7.46 7.15 -3.20
C ARG A 73 7.16 6.33 -1.94
N ILE A 74 7.17 5.01 -2.11
CA ILE A 74 7.10 4.01 -1.05
C ILE A 74 8.52 3.71 -0.61
N GLU A 75 8.83 3.96 0.66
CA GLU A 75 10.09 3.54 1.27
C GLU A 75 10.07 2.04 1.58
N ALA A 76 8.95 1.56 2.14
CA ALA A 76 8.81 0.15 2.52
C ALA A 76 7.34 -0.28 2.67
N ILE A 77 7.05 -1.50 2.22
CA ILE A 77 5.85 -2.26 2.61
C ILE A 77 6.32 -3.49 3.36
N GLU A 78 6.17 -3.48 4.69
CA GLU A 78 6.59 -4.56 5.57
C GLU A 78 5.35 -5.40 5.94
N ILE A 79 5.28 -6.65 5.45
CA ILE A 79 4.24 -7.62 5.82
C ILE A 79 4.84 -8.66 6.76
N GLN A 80 4.19 -8.88 7.90
CA GLN A 80 4.65 -9.81 8.92
C GLN A 80 3.49 -10.55 9.61
N GLU A 81 3.79 -11.75 10.07
CA GLU A 81 2.92 -12.55 10.92
C GLU A 81 3.52 -12.63 12.33
N LYS A 82 2.71 -12.33 13.36
CA LYS A 82 3.10 -12.46 14.76
C LYS A 82 1.91 -12.93 15.58
N ASP A 83 2.09 -13.96 16.42
CA ASP A 83 1.04 -14.51 17.30
C ASP A 83 -0.28 -14.82 16.55
N ASN A 84 -0.18 -15.47 15.38
CA ASN A 84 -1.29 -15.79 14.46
C ASN A 84 -2.10 -14.56 13.98
N LYS A 85 -1.49 -13.37 13.98
CA LYS A 85 -2.07 -12.15 13.44
C LYS A 85 -1.17 -11.60 12.34
N MET A 86 -1.79 -11.14 11.25
CA MET A 86 -1.10 -10.52 10.13
C MET A 86 -1.09 -9.01 10.27
N PHE A 87 0.07 -8.41 10.03
CA PHE A 87 0.30 -6.98 10.16
C PHE A 87 0.98 -6.44 8.91
N CYS A 88 0.56 -5.26 8.48
CA CYS A 88 1.21 -4.50 7.42
C CYS A 88 1.66 -3.15 7.98
N LYS A 89 2.85 -2.73 7.57
CA LYS A 89 3.38 -1.39 7.80
C LYS A 89 3.85 -0.80 6.48
N LEU A 90 3.15 0.23 6.04
CA LEU A 90 3.41 0.99 4.81
C LEU A 90 4.06 2.33 5.18
N LYS A 91 5.23 2.58 4.62
CA LYS A 91 5.96 3.85 4.72
C LYS A 91 6.04 4.48 3.35
N CYS A 92 5.61 5.74 3.28
CA CYS A 92 5.72 6.57 2.09
C CYS A 92 6.38 7.90 2.46
N ASP A 93 7.08 8.51 1.51
CA ASP A 93 7.71 9.82 1.71
C ASP A 93 6.68 10.85 2.17
N HIS A 94 7.05 11.67 3.16
CA HIS A 94 6.25 12.78 3.70
C HIS A 94 4.88 12.41 4.30
N LEU A 95 4.55 11.12 4.40
CA LEU A 95 3.30 10.62 5.00
C LEU A 95 3.54 9.93 6.34
N LYS A 96 2.53 9.99 7.21
CA LYS A 96 2.51 9.17 8.41
C LYS A 96 2.48 7.69 8.03
N THR A 97 3.35 6.90 8.66
CA THR A 97 3.38 5.45 8.48
C THR A 97 2.01 4.84 8.77
N LEU A 98 1.46 4.12 7.79
CA LEU A 98 0.21 3.39 7.94
C LEU A 98 0.51 2.00 8.53
N LYS A 99 -0.09 1.69 9.67
CA LYS A 99 0.04 0.38 10.36
C LYS A 99 -1.33 -0.22 10.58
N PHE A 100 -1.55 -1.44 10.14
CA PHE A 100 -2.86 -2.09 10.24
C PHE A 100 -2.77 -3.61 10.28
N ASN A 101 -3.85 -4.24 10.76
CA ASN A 101 -4.01 -5.68 10.77
C ASN A 101 -4.82 -6.10 9.55
N PHE A 102 -4.56 -7.30 9.05
CA PHE A 102 -5.32 -7.85 7.94
C PHE A 102 -5.58 -9.35 8.13
N ILE A 103 -6.49 -9.89 7.33
CA ILE A 103 -6.88 -11.31 7.33
C ILE A 103 -6.07 -12.05 6.27
N SER A 104 -6.06 -11.51 5.06
CA SER A 104 -5.31 -12.04 3.92
C SER A 104 -4.82 -10.89 3.02
N VAL A 105 -3.81 -11.18 2.21
CA VAL A 105 -3.29 -10.28 1.18
C VAL A 105 -3.17 -11.04 -0.12
N GLU A 106 -3.60 -10.41 -1.21
CA GLU A 106 -3.41 -10.90 -2.58
C GLU A 106 -2.44 -9.97 -3.31
N GLU A 107 -1.47 -10.56 -4.01
CA GLU A 107 -0.57 -9.86 -4.93
C GLU A 107 -0.94 -10.25 -6.36
N ILE A 108 -1.19 -9.24 -7.20
CA ILE A 108 -1.49 -9.42 -8.63
C ILE A 108 -0.44 -8.64 -9.41
N GLU A 109 0.32 -9.32 -10.26
CA GLU A 109 1.22 -8.68 -11.21
C GLU A 109 0.41 -8.05 -12.36
N LEU A 110 0.72 -6.79 -12.69
CA LEU A 110 0.05 -6.04 -13.74
C LEU A 110 0.98 -5.95 -14.95
N GLN A 111 0.46 -6.27 -16.13
CA GLN A 111 1.17 -6.15 -17.41
C GLN A 111 1.24 -4.70 -17.90
#